data_AF-A0A2S9G1E5-F1
#
_entry.id   AF-A0A2S9G1E5-F1
#
_cell.length_a   1.000
_cell.length_b   1.000
_cell.length_c   1.000
_cell.angle_alpha   90.00
_cell.angle_beta   90.00
_cell.angle_gamma   90.00
#
_symmetry.space_group_name_H-M   'P 1'
#
loop_
_entity.id
_entity.type
_entity.pdbx_description
1 polymer ?
#
loop_
_entity_poly.entity_id
_entity_poly.type
_entity_poly.pdbx_seq_one_letter_code
_entity_poly.pdbx_strand_id
1 'polypeptide(L)' 'REHLNTTPLEYLRRVRLERAHQELKSADPAYDTVTSIAGRCGVSHPGRFSSAYKRVFGTEPSRTLRSS' A
#
# COMPACT_ATOMS: atom_id res chain seq x y z
N ARG A 1 -3.44 -26.87 -6.38
CA ARG A 1 -2.99 -27.27 -7.73
C ARG A 1 -4.06 -26.69 -8.65
N GLU A 2 -3.92 -25.47 -9.16
CA GLU A 2 -2.96 -25.15 -10.24
C GLU A 2 -2.52 -23.67 -10.24
N HIS A 3 -1.19 -23.51 -10.31
CA HIS A 3 -0.44 -22.52 -11.08
C HIS A 3 -0.22 -21.13 -10.46
N LEU A 4 1.07 -20.91 -10.23
CA LEU A 4 1.77 -19.68 -9.91
C LEU A 4 1.27 -18.52 -10.79
N ASN A 5 0.22 -17.87 -10.35
CA ASN A 5 -0.18 -16.56 -10.80
C ASN A 5 0.78 -15.51 -10.20
N THR A 6 2.08 -15.72 -10.38
CA THR A 6 3.05 -14.63 -10.49
C THR A 6 2.81 -13.93 -11.83
N THR A 7 1.55 -13.64 -12.13
CA THR A 7 1.11 -12.91 -13.29
C THR A 7 1.61 -11.48 -13.09
N PRO A 8 1.93 -10.76 -14.18
CA PRO A 8 2.37 -9.36 -14.15
C PRO A 8 1.56 -8.47 -13.20
N LEU A 9 0.29 -8.81 -12.97
CA LEU A 9 -0.60 -8.18 -11.99
C LEU A 9 -0.09 -8.20 -10.54
N GLU A 10 0.45 -9.31 -10.03
CA GLU A 10 0.97 -9.38 -8.65
C GLU A 10 2.26 -8.58 -8.52
N TYR A 11 3.11 -8.59 -9.56
CA TYR A 11 4.29 -7.71 -9.62
C TYR A 11 3.89 -6.24 -9.62
N LEU A 12 2.93 -5.84 -10.46
CA LEU A 12 2.41 -4.47 -10.48
C LEU A 12 1.76 -4.07 -9.16
N ARG A 13 1.06 -4.98 -8.49
CA ARG A 13 0.52 -4.75 -7.13
C ARG A 13 1.63 -4.52 -6.13
N ARG A 14 2.70 -5.31 -6.17
CA ARG A 14 3.85 -5.14 -5.28
C ARG A 14 4.52 -3.79 -5.52
N VAL A 15 4.77 -3.41 -6.77
CA VAL A 15 5.34 -2.10 -7.12
C VAL A 15 4.46 -0.95 -6.61
N ARG A 16 3.13 -1.04 -6.75
CA ARG A 16 2.19 -0.03 -6.20
C ARG A 16 2.24 0.03 -4.67
N LEU A 17 2.35 -1.12 -4.00
CA LEU A 17 2.46 -1.20 -2.54
C LEU A 17 3.79 -0.64 -2.03
N GLU A 18 4.90 -0.89 -2.72
CA GLU A 18 6.22 -0.32 -2.41
C GLU A 18 6.23 1.19 -2.56
N ARG A 19 5.67 1.73 -3.67
CA ARG A 19 5.50 3.17 -3.83
C ARG A 19 4.65 3.76 -2.70
N ALA A 20 3.53 3.13 -2.36
CA ALA A 20 2.69 3.59 -1.27
C ALA A 20 3.42 3.58 0.08
N HIS A 21 4.28 2.58 0.34
CA HIS A 21 5.09 2.53 1.56
C HIS A 21 6.08 3.71 1.65
N GLN A 22 6.74 4.06 0.54
CA GLN A 22 7.65 5.20 0.49
C GLN A 22 6.91 6.53 0.66
N GLU A 23 5.75 6.70 0.01
CA GLU A 23 4.93 7.89 0.19
C GLU A 23 4.41 7.99 1.63
N LEU A 24 3.92 6.90 2.24
CA LEU A 24 3.49 6.90 3.65
C LEU A 24 4.62 7.33 4.59
N LYS A 25 5.83 6.83 4.38
CA LYS A 25 7.02 7.17 5.19
C LYS A 25 7.51 8.61 5.02
N SER A 26 7.23 9.23 3.88
CA SER A 26 7.68 10.58 3.58
C SER A 26 6.58 11.63 3.76
N ALA A 27 5.35 11.17 4.02
CA ALA A 27 4.18 12.01 4.19
C ALA A 27 4.06 12.52 5.62
N ASP A 28 3.42 13.69 5.77
CA ASP A 28 3.12 14.27 7.07
C ASP A 28 1.72 13.84 7.52
N PRO A 29 1.56 13.11 8.65
CA PRO A 29 0.25 12.70 9.15
C PRO A 29 -0.69 13.86 9.51
N ALA A 30 -0.20 15.09 9.62
CA ALA A 30 -1.03 16.28 9.82
C ALA A 30 -1.75 16.74 8.53
N TYR A 31 -1.20 16.41 7.35
CA TYR A 31 -1.69 16.89 6.05
C TYR A 31 -2.10 15.78 5.08
N ASP A 32 -1.51 14.59 5.22
CA ASP A 32 -1.80 13.44 4.37
C ASP A 32 -2.59 12.37 5.13
N THR A 33 -3.36 11.60 4.35
CA THR A 33 -4.11 10.45 4.86
C THR A 33 -3.76 9.21 4.06
N VAL A 34 -3.93 8.05 4.69
CA VAL A 34 -3.77 6.74 4.02
C VAL A 34 -4.61 6.67 2.74
N THR A 35 -5.83 7.20 2.76
CA THR A 35 -6.73 7.21 1.60
C THR A 35 -6.21 8.10 0.47
N SER A 36 -5.70 9.30 0.78
CA SER A 36 -5.07 10.20 -0.19
C SER A 36 -3.89 9.52 -0.88
N ILE A 37 -2.99 8.92 -0.09
CA ILE A 37 -1.79 8.24 -0.60
C ILE A 37 -2.14 6.98 -1.41
N ALA A 38 -3.14 6.20 -0.95
CA ALA A 38 -3.65 5.05 -1.70
C ALA A 38 -4.22 5.48 -3.06
N GLY A 39 -4.93 6.61 -3.12
CA GLY A 39 -5.43 7.21 -4.35
C GLY A 39 -4.30 7.58 -5.32
N ARG A 40 -3.25 8.25 -4.83
CA ARG A 40 -2.05 8.60 -5.63
C ARG A 40 -1.31 7.37 -6.18
N CYS A 41 -1.35 6.26 -5.45
CA CYS A 41 -0.77 4.98 -5.85
C CYS A 41 -1.68 4.14 -6.79
N GLY A 42 -2.83 4.68 -7.21
CA GLY A 42 -3.75 4.02 -8.13
C GLY A 42 -4.57 2.90 -7.48
N VAL A 43 -4.87 3.02 -6.18
CA VAL A 43 -5.65 2.05 -5.42
C VAL A 43 -7.03 2.60 -5.10
N SER A 44 -8.05 2.08 -5.78
CA SER A 44 -9.44 2.55 -5.64
C SER A 44 -10.18 1.96 -4.42
N HIS A 45 -9.61 0.95 -3.75
CA HIS A 45 -10.27 0.21 -2.66
C HIS A 45 -9.44 0.23 -1.37
N PRO A 46 -9.71 1.15 -0.43
CA PRO A 46 -8.93 1.33 0.79
C PRO A 46 -8.85 0.08 1.67
N GLY A 47 -9.96 -0.67 1.80
CA GLY A 47 -9.98 -1.90 2.60
C GLY A 47 -9.09 -3.02 2.02
N ARG A 48 -9.07 -3.16 0.68
CA ARG A 48 -8.17 -4.13 0.01
C ARG A 48 -6.72 -3.67 0.08
N PHE A 49 -6.48 -2.36 0.00
CA PHE A 49 -5.16 -1.78 0.17
C PHE A 49 -4.57 -2.12 1.54
N SER A 50 -5.27 -1.81 2.63
CA SER A 50 -4.76 -2.04 3.99
C SER A 50 -4.43 -3.52 4.23
N SER A 51 -5.32 -4.43 3.83
CA SER A 51 -5.08 -5.87 3.96
C SER A 51 -3.89 -6.35 3.13
N ALA A 52 -3.75 -5.88 1.88
CA ALA A 52 -2.61 -6.24 1.04
C ALA A 52 -1.30 -5.65 1.57
N TYR A 53 -1.33 -4.41 2.04
CA TYR A 53 -0.21 -3.71 2.64
C TYR A 53 0.29 -4.42 3.90
N LYS A 54 -0.60 -4.73 4.84
CA LYS A 54 -0.27 -5.47 6.06
C LYS A 54 0.33 -6.85 5.75
N ARG A 55 -0.19 -7.53 4.74
CA ARG A 55 0.32 -8.84 4.31
C ARG A 55 1.74 -8.78 3.73
N VAL A 56 2.17 -7.64 3.17
CA VAL A 56 3.51 -7.43 2.61
C VAL A 56 4.49 -6.84 3.61
N PHE A 57 4.07 -5.84 4.40
CA PHE A 57 4.95 -5.07 5.29
C PHE A 57 4.80 -5.42 6.78
N GLY A 58 3.85 -6.28 7.14
CA GLY A 58 3.59 -6.68 8.53
C GLY A 58 2.96 -5.59 9.41
N THR A 59 2.72 -4.40 8.88
CA THR A 59 2.13 -3.26 9.61
C THR A 59 1.01 -2.62 8.81
N GLU A 60 0.09 -1.94 9.49
CA GLU A 60 -0.97 -1.18 8.83
C GLU A 60 -0.40 0.09 8.17
N PRO A 61 -0.95 0.54 7.03
CA PRO A 61 -0.50 1.76 6.38
C PRO A 61 -0.70 3.01 7.26
N SER A 62 -1.75 3.03 8.07
CA SER A 62 -2.01 4.11 9.04
C SER A 62 -0.94 4.18 10.13
N ARG A 63 -0.41 3.02 10.56
CA ARG A 63 0.68 2.97 11.53
C ARG A 63 1.99 3.46 10.92
N THR A 64 2.24 3.13 9.66
CA THR A 64 3.40 3.63 8.92
C THR A 64 3.34 5.14 8.81
N LEU A 65 2.21 5.71 8.36
CA LEU A 65 2.00 7.15 8.25
C LEU A 65 2.15 7.90 9.58
N ARG A 66 1.71 7.28 10.69
CA ARG A 66 1.85 7.87 12.02
C ARG A 66 3.29 7.83 12.55
N SER A 67 4.13 6.96 11.99
CA SER A 67 5.53 6.79 12.42
C SER A 67 6.51 7.54 11.51
N SER A 68 6.00 8.27 10.52
CA SER A 68 6.73 9.17 9.63
C SER A 68 7.10 10.46 10.31
#